data_AF-A0A8H7ABS2-F1
#
_entry.id   AF-A0A8H7ABS2-F1
#
_cell.length_a   1.000
_cell.length_b   1.000
_cell.length_c   1.000
_cell.angle_alpha   90.00
_cell.angle_beta   90.00
_cell.angle_gamma   90.00
#
_symmetry.space_group_name_H-M   'P 1'
#
loop_
_entity.id
_entity.type
_entity.pdbx_description
1 polymer ?
#
loop_
_entity_poly.entity_id
_entity_poly.type
_entity_poly.pdbx_seq_one_letter_code
_entity_poly.pdbx_strand_id
1 'polypeptide(L)'
;MLKLAFLSLVVFISMASARFSITAWNRPNFSGQAWGTNEEGTSRVHLGVGDNAVVRSWIWYSDPSDAMCIKFCMGTREVGHYCSGARKENSGNFNKVVIGYRDIPYHC
;
A
#
# COMPACT_ATOMS: atom_id res chain seq x y z
N MET A 1 45.69 -26.13 19.28
CA MET A 1 45.23 -26.19 17.88
C MET A 1 43.71 -26.16 17.88
N LEU A 2 43.09 -24.98 17.77
CA LEU A 2 41.64 -24.82 17.84
C LEU A 2 41.09 -24.71 16.41
N LYS A 3 40.43 -25.76 15.92
CA LYS A 3 39.78 -25.81 14.61
C LYS A 3 38.50 -24.97 14.67
N LEU A 4 38.50 -23.78 14.05
CA LEU A 4 37.27 -23.04 13.78
C LEU A 4 36.50 -23.76 12.67
N ALA A 5 35.39 -24.41 13.04
CA ALA A 5 34.40 -24.86 12.08
C ALA A 5 33.57 -23.64 11.65
N PHE A 6 33.77 -23.19 10.40
CA PHE A 6 32.91 -22.22 9.75
C PHE A 6 31.57 -22.91 9.42
N LEU A 7 30.54 -22.66 10.23
CA LEU A 7 29.16 -22.97 9.84
C LEU A 7 28.65 -21.86 8.92
N SER A 8 28.49 -22.15 7.63
CA SER A 8 27.73 -21.31 6.71
C SER A 8 26.25 -21.39 7.05
N LEU A 9 25.72 -20.36 7.71
CA LEU A 9 24.30 -20.14 7.93
C LEU A 9 23.66 -19.70 6.61
N VAL A 10 22.92 -20.59 5.95
CA VAL A 10 22.08 -20.25 4.79
C VAL A 10 20.77 -19.68 5.33
N VAL A 11 20.63 -18.36 5.30
CA VAL A 11 19.37 -17.68 5.66
C VAL A 11 18.43 -17.75 4.45
N PHE A 12 17.42 -18.62 4.52
CA PHE A 12 16.27 -18.54 3.62
C PHE A 12 15.39 -17.38 4.06
N ILE A 13 15.49 -16.24 3.39
CA ILE A 13 14.52 -15.16 3.54
C ILE A 13 13.27 -15.61 2.77
N SER A 14 12.26 -16.08 3.49
CA SER A 14 10.93 -16.31 2.92
C SER A 14 10.33 -14.95 2.52
N MET A 15 10.40 -14.63 1.22
CA MET A 15 9.55 -13.57 0.65
C MET A 15 8.11 -14.04 0.73
N ALA A 16 7.41 -13.70 1.82
CA ALA A 16 5.95 -13.83 1.86
C ALA A 16 5.38 -12.96 0.73
N SER A 17 4.72 -13.57 -0.25
CA SER A 17 4.02 -12.83 -1.30
C SER A 17 2.91 -12.01 -0.66
N ALA A 18 2.97 -10.69 -0.81
CA ALA A 18 1.94 -9.81 -0.30
C ALA A 18 0.62 -10.10 -1.02
N ARG A 19 -0.40 -10.45 -0.24
CA ARG A 19 -1.76 -10.79 -0.69
C ARG A 19 -2.55 -9.61 -1.24
N PHE A 20 -2.15 -8.43 -0.82
CA PHE A 20 -2.65 -7.15 -1.29
C PHE A 20 -1.51 -6.12 -1.24
N SER A 21 -1.66 -5.03 -1.98
CA SER A 21 -0.77 -3.89 -1.88
C SER A 21 -1.40 -2.66 -2.52
N ILE A 22 -1.11 -1.49 -1.97
CA ILE A 22 -1.37 -0.20 -2.61
C ILE A 22 -0.03 0.43 -2.97
N THR A 23 0.08 0.91 -4.20
CA THR A 23 1.13 1.84 -4.60
C THR A 23 0.48 3.09 -5.20
N ALA A 24 0.93 4.25 -4.75
CA ALA A 24 0.48 5.56 -5.18
C ALA A 24 1.69 6.37 -5.65
N TRP A 25 1.49 7.20 -6.67
CA TRP A 25 2.54 7.98 -7.31
C TRP A 25 2.16 9.46 -7.39
N ASN A 26 3.18 10.32 -7.34
CA ASN A 26 3.00 11.78 -7.44
C ASN A 26 2.93 12.31 -8.89
N ARG A 27 3.07 11.44 -9.90
CA ARG A 27 2.84 11.77 -11.32
C ARG A 27 1.81 10.81 -11.94
N PRO A 28 1.18 11.21 -13.04
CA PRO A 28 0.40 10.30 -13.87
C PRO A 28 1.27 9.17 -14.44
N ASN A 29 0.62 8.17 -15.05
CA ASN A 29 1.24 7.01 -15.70
C ASN A 29 2.07 6.15 -14.73
N PHE A 30 1.64 6.04 -13.47
CA PHE A 30 2.28 5.23 -12.41
C PHE A 30 3.78 5.52 -12.25
N SER A 31 4.15 6.80 -12.24
CA SER A 31 5.55 7.23 -12.35
C SER A 31 5.97 8.27 -11.31
N GLY A 32 7.27 8.51 -11.18
CA GLY A 32 7.82 9.48 -10.24
C GLY A 32 7.98 8.90 -8.83
N GLN A 33 7.81 9.75 -7.82
CA GLN A 33 7.93 9.31 -6.43
C GLN A 33 6.74 8.43 -6.09
N ALA A 34 7.03 7.28 -5.47
CA ALA A 34 6.05 6.30 -5.06
C ALA A 34 5.97 6.21 -3.54
N TRP A 35 4.79 5.87 -3.06
CA TRP A 35 4.50 5.46 -1.70
C TRP A 35 3.62 4.22 -1.79
N GLY A 36 3.81 3.26 -0.88
CA GLY A 36 2.96 2.09 -0.86
C GLY A 36 3.03 1.35 0.46
N THR A 37 2.06 0.48 0.67
CA THR A 37 1.97 -0.41 1.81
C THR A 37 1.21 -1.68 1.43
N ASN A 38 1.47 -2.74 2.18
CA ASN A 38 0.79 -4.03 2.14
C ASN A 38 0.35 -4.45 3.56
N GLU A 39 0.19 -3.47 4.45
CA GLU A 39 -0.28 -3.68 5.83
C GLU A 39 -1.77 -3.32 5.95
N GLU A 40 -2.50 -4.05 6.78
CA GLU A 40 -3.85 -3.70 7.18
C GLU A 40 -3.85 -2.50 8.13
N GLY A 41 -5.00 -1.84 8.26
CA GLY A 41 -5.18 -0.69 9.15
C GLY A 41 -5.13 0.64 8.41
N THR A 42 -4.71 1.70 9.12
CA THR A 42 -4.76 3.07 8.61
C THR A 42 -3.37 3.60 8.34
N SER A 43 -3.13 4.07 7.11
CA SER A 43 -1.83 4.57 6.68
C SER A 43 -1.94 5.94 6.02
N ARG A 44 -1.09 6.88 6.44
CA ARG A 44 -0.95 8.17 5.77
C ARG A 44 -0.10 8.03 4.51
N VAL A 45 -0.47 8.77 3.49
CA VAL A 45 0.27 8.80 2.22
C VAL A 45 1.40 9.81 2.33
N HIS A 46 2.62 9.35 2.05
CA HIS A 46 3.82 10.19 2.12
C HIS A 46 4.47 10.30 0.74
N LEU A 47 4.00 11.26 -0.05
CA LEU A 47 4.52 11.57 -1.39
C LEU A 47 5.07 12.99 -1.43
N GLY A 48 6.39 13.14 -1.30
CA GLY A 48 7.09 14.43 -1.37
C GLY A 48 7.38 15.07 0.00
N VAL A 49 7.91 16.30 -0.05
CA VAL A 49 8.22 17.13 1.12
C VAL A 49 7.10 18.14 1.32
N GLY A 50 6.42 18.09 2.47
CA GLY A 50 5.34 19.03 2.87
C GLY A 50 3.92 18.45 2.81
N ASP A 51 2.93 19.25 3.21
CA ASP A 51 1.52 18.84 3.41
C ASP A 51 0.70 18.69 2.10
N ASN A 52 1.32 18.96 0.95
CA ASN A 52 0.70 18.88 -0.38
C ASN A 52 1.14 17.62 -1.15
N ALA A 53 1.16 16.47 -0.48
CA ALA A 53 1.38 15.18 -1.13
C ALA A 53 0.20 14.85 -2.05
N VAL A 54 0.34 15.20 -3.33
CA VAL A 54 -0.71 15.01 -4.36
C VAL A 54 -0.51 13.66 -5.03
N VAL A 55 -1.37 12.69 -4.73
CA VAL A 55 -1.44 11.43 -5.49
C VAL A 55 -2.05 11.71 -6.86
N ARG A 56 -1.35 11.31 -7.93
CA ARG A 56 -1.79 11.48 -9.32
C ARG A 56 -2.16 10.18 -10.01
N SER A 57 -1.58 9.06 -9.59
CA SER A 57 -1.95 7.73 -10.06
C SER A 57 -1.74 6.69 -8.96
N TRP A 58 -2.47 5.58 -9.01
CA TRP A 58 -2.34 4.49 -8.04
C TRP A 58 -2.80 3.14 -8.58
N ILE A 59 -2.28 2.07 -7.97
CA ILE A 59 -2.65 0.67 -8.21
C ILE A 59 -2.91 0.01 -6.86
N TRP A 60 -4.14 -0.45 -6.66
CA TRP A 60 -4.54 -1.37 -5.60
C TRP A 60 -4.54 -2.77 -6.16
N TYR A 61 -3.68 -3.62 -5.62
CA TYR A 61 -3.71 -5.05 -5.83
C TYR A 61 -4.38 -5.71 -4.62
N SER A 62 -5.28 -6.65 -4.90
CA SER A 62 -5.83 -7.55 -3.90
C SER A 62 -6.09 -8.88 -4.60
N ASP A 63 -5.61 -9.97 -4.00
CA ASP A 63 -6.01 -11.30 -4.41
C ASP A 63 -7.55 -11.43 -4.26
N PRO A 64 -8.25 -11.98 -5.26
CA PRO A 64 -9.70 -12.18 -5.19
C PRO A 64 -10.16 -13.04 -3.98
N SER A 65 -9.29 -13.90 -3.45
CA SER A 65 -9.59 -14.81 -2.34
C SER A 65 -9.50 -14.17 -0.96
N ASP A 66 -8.83 -13.03 -0.82
CA ASP A 66 -8.53 -12.45 0.50
C ASP A 66 -9.62 -11.51 1.03
N ALA A 67 -10.64 -11.18 0.21
CA ALA A 67 -11.74 -10.29 0.59
C ALA A 67 -11.27 -8.92 1.15
N MET A 68 -10.06 -8.50 0.77
CA MET A 68 -9.41 -7.28 1.22
C MET A 68 -9.93 -6.07 0.45
N CYS A 69 -10.20 -5.02 1.20
CA CYS A 69 -10.71 -3.76 0.68
C CYS A 69 -9.79 -2.60 1.07
N ILE A 70 -9.84 -1.55 0.27
CA ILE A 70 -9.17 -0.28 0.54
C ILE A 70 -10.16 0.87 0.43
N LYS A 71 -10.16 1.75 1.42
CA LYS A 71 -10.79 3.08 1.37
C LYS A 71 -9.71 4.14 1.16
N PHE A 72 -9.95 5.04 0.23
CA PHE A 72 -9.16 6.24 0.00
C PHE A 72 -9.82 7.41 0.74
N CYS A 73 -9.05 8.13 1.55
CA CYS A 73 -9.54 9.20 2.41
C CYS A 73 -8.84 10.52 2.12
N MET A 74 -9.61 11.61 2.11
CA MET A 74 -9.11 12.98 2.16
C MET A 74 -9.58 13.62 3.47
N GLY A 75 -8.69 13.64 4.47
CA GLY A 75 -9.10 13.96 5.84
C GLY A 75 -10.07 12.89 6.38
N THR A 76 -11.26 13.32 6.80
CA THR A 76 -12.35 12.44 7.30
C THR A 76 -13.32 12.00 6.21
N ARG A 77 -13.11 12.43 4.95
CA ARG A 77 -14.01 12.11 3.85
C ARG A 77 -13.50 10.91 3.07
N GLU A 78 -14.37 9.92 2.86
CA GLU A 78 -14.14 8.84 1.89
C GLU A 78 -14.27 9.39 0.46
N VAL A 79 -13.27 9.10 -0.38
CA VAL A 79 -13.20 9.51 -1.80
C VAL A 79 -13.09 8.32 -2.76
N GLY A 80 -13.03 7.11 -2.23
CA GLY A 80 -13.10 5.87 -3.01
C GLY A 80 -13.03 4.64 -2.12
N HIS A 81 -13.63 3.54 -2.58
CA HIS A 81 -13.63 2.26 -1.88
C HIS A 81 -13.61 1.11 -2.90
N TYR A 82 -12.68 0.16 -2.74
CA TYR A 82 -12.48 -0.97 -3.66
C TYR A 82 -12.17 -2.24 -2.89
N CYS A 83 -12.89 -3.32 -3.19
CA CYS A 83 -12.69 -4.66 -2.61
C CYS A 83 -12.11 -5.68 -3.61
N SER A 84 -11.70 -5.18 -4.77
CA SER A 84 -11.03 -5.94 -5.83
C SER A 84 -9.88 -5.11 -6.36
N GLY A 85 -8.89 -5.76 -6.97
CA GLY A 85 -7.80 -5.06 -7.66
C GLY A 85 -8.33 -3.96 -8.58
N ALA A 86 -7.75 -2.77 -8.46
CA ALA A 86 -8.16 -1.58 -9.18
C ALA A 86 -6.96 -0.69 -9.46
N ARG A 87 -7.06 0.15 -10.48
CA ARG A 87 -6.05 1.18 -10.77
C ARG A 87 -6.71 2.44 -11.28
N LYS A 88 -6.10 3.58 -11.04
CA LYS A 88 -6.60 4.85 -11.54
C LYS A 88 -5.48 5.78 -11.97
N GLU A 89 -5.64 6.31 -13.17
CA GLU A 89 -4.91 7.46 -13.70
C GLU A 89 -5.63 8.75 -13.36
N ASN A 90 -4.87 9.84 -13.23
CA ASN A 90 -5.39 11.15 -12.83
C ASN A 90 -6.31 11.07 -11.60
N SER A 91 -5.87 10.29 -10.59
CA SER A 91 -6.63 10.08 -9.38
C SER A 91 -6.85 11.42 -8.66
N GLY A 92 -8.06 11.64 -8.16
CA GLY A 92 -8.29 12.72 -7.20
C GLY A 92 -7.42 12.52 -5.95
N ASN A 93 -7.17 13.61 -5.23
CA ASN A 93 -6.27 13.58 -4.08
C ASN A 93 -6.86 12.76 -2.93
N PHE A 94 -6.02 11.93 -2.34
CA PHE A 94 -6.23 11.33 -1.02
C PHE A 94 -4.92 11.44 -0.24
N ASN A 95 -5.01 11.60 1.08
CA ASN A 95 -3.85 11.72 1.97
C ASN A 95 -3.74 10.57 2.97
N LYS A 96 -4.72 9.65 2.95
CA LYS A 96 -4.81 8.52 3.84
C LYS A 96 -5.49 7.36 3.13
N VAL A 97 -5.08 6.14 3.46
CA VAL A 97 -5.76 4.92 3.08
C VAL A 97 -6.12 4.13 4.32
N VAL A 98 -7.19 3.36 4.22
CA VAL A 98 -7.63 2.43 5.23
C VAL A 98 -7.83 1.08 4.56
N ILE A 99 -7.12 0.07 5.03
CA ILE A 99 -7.10 -1.27 4.45
C ILE A 99 -7.65 -2.25 5.49
N GLY A 100 -8.58 -3.10 5.08
CA GLY A 100 -9.19 -4.12 5.94
C GLY A 100 -10.13 -5.03 5.14
N TYR A 101 -10.64 -6.07 5.78
CA TYR A 101 -11.65 -6.94 5.20
C TYR A 101 -12.97 -6.18 4.93
N ARG A 102 -13.84 -6.75 4.07
CA ARG A 102 -15.14 -6.22 3.56
C ARG A 102 -15.87 -5.20 4.44
N ASP A 103 -15.92 -5.41 5.75
CA ASP A 103 -16.53 -4.51 6.71
C ASP A 103 -15.51 -3.59 7.37
N ILE A 104 -14.67 -2.88 6.58
CA ILE A 104 -13.59 -2.02 7.11
C ILE A 104 -14.17 -1.13 8.23
N PRO A 105 -13.88 -1.44 9.52
CA PRO A 105 -14.57 -0.82 10.65
C PRO A 105 -14.02 0.59 10.91
N TYR A 106 -12.90 0.93 10.28
CA TYR A 106 -12.23 2.20 10.45
C TYR A 106 -12.84 3.25 9.52
N HIS A 107 -13.21 4.37 10.13
CA HIS A 107 -13.63 5.56 9.40
C HIS A 107 -12.41 6.22 8.74
N CYS A 108 -12.68 6.96 7.65
CA CYS A 108 -11.86 8.13 7.39
C CYS A 108 -12.07 9.11 8.57
#